data_AF-A0A9L9PXM0-F1
#
_entry.id   AF-A0A9L9PXM0-F1
#
_cell.length_a   1.000
_cell.length_b   1.000
_cell.length_c   1.000
_cell.angle_alpha   90.00
_cell.angle_beta   90.00
_cell.angle_gamma   90.00
#
_symmetry.space_group_name_H-M   'P 1'
#
loop_
_entity.id
_entity.type
_entity.pdbx_description
1 polymer ?
#
loop_
_entity_poly.entity_id
_entity_poly.type
_entity_poly.pdbx_seq_one_letter_code
_entity_poly.pdbx_strand_id
1 'polypeptide(L)'
;MEHRQTYGNTREPLLENLTSEYDLDLFRRAQARASEDLEKLRLQGQITEGSNMIKTIAFGRYELDTWYHSPYPEEYARLGRLYMCEFCLKYMKSQTILRRHMAKCVWKHPPGDEIYRKGSISVFEVDGKKNKIYCQNLCLLAKLFLDHKTLYYDVEPFLFYVMTEADNTGCHLIGYFSKEKNSFLNYNVSCILTMPQYMRQGYGKMLIDFSYLLSKVEEKVGSPERPLSDLGLISYRSYWKEVLLRYLHNFQGKEISIKEISQE
;
A
#
# COMPACT_ATOMS: atom_id res chain seq x y z
N MET A 1 -5.37 -24.97 0.11
CA MET A 1 -6.29 -25.88 0.84
C MET A 1 -5.66 -26.41 2.13
N GLU A 2 -4.34 -26.63 2.17
CA GLU A 2 -3.61 -27.14 3.34
C GLU A 2 -3.62 -26.21 4.57
N HIS A 3 -3.50 -24.88 4.41
CA HIS A 3 -3.52 -23.94 5.55
C HIS A 3 -4.78 -24.05 6.43
N ARG A 4 -5.94 -24.39 5.83
CA ARG A 4 -7.23 -24.47 6.53
C ARG A 4 -7.42 -25.81 7.25
N GLN A 5 -6.71 -26.85 6.81
CA GLN A 5 -6.79 -28.19 7.38
C GLN A 5 -5.88 -28.37 8.60
N THR A 6 -4.79 -27.61 8.70
CA THR A 6 -3.77 -27.84 9.75
C THR A 6 -3.94 -26.98 11.01
N TYR A 7 -4.54 -25.77 10.95
CA TYR A 7 -4.46 -24.80 12.07
C TYR A 7 -5.77 -24.10 12.49
N GLY A 8 -6.92 -24.49 11.95
CA GLY A 8 -8.22 -23.93 12.38
C GLY A 8 -8.40 -22.43 12.05
N ASN A 9 -9.37 -21.78 12.72
CA ASN A 9 -9.89 -20.43 12.42
C ASN A 9 -8.92 -19.25 12.65
N THR A 10 -7.64 -19.49 12.94
CA THR A 10 -6.68 -18.41 13.19
C THR A 10 -6.35 -17.67 11.88
N ARG A 11 -6.58 -16.34 11.90
CA ARG A 11 -6.29 -15.43 10.78
C ARG A 11 -4.82 -15.03 10.68
N GLU A 12 -3.95 -15.54 11.55
CA GLU A 12 -2.52 -15.24 11.54
C GLU A 12 -1.78 -16.17 10.56
N PRO A 13 -1.13 -15.64 9.50
CA PRO A 13 -0.26 -16.46 8.67
C PRO A 13 1.00 -16.87 9.45
N LEU A 14 1.43 -18.12 9.24
CA LEU A 14 2.70 -18.66 9.75
C LEU A 14 3.87 -17.88 9.15
N LEU A 15 4.56 -17.09 9.98
CA LEU A 15 5.79 -16.38 9.62
C LEU A 15 7.05 -17.00 10.25
N GLU A 16 6.94 -18.22 10.80
CA GLU A 16 8.12 -18.95 11.27
C GLU A 16 9.14 -19.06 10.13
N ASN A 17 10.36 -18.59 10.38
CA ASN A 17 11.48 -18.53 9.44
C ASN A 17 11.35 -17.53 8.26
N LEU A 18 10.32 -16.68 8.22
CA LEU A 18 10.16 -15.65 7.17
C LEU A 18 10.54 -14.23 7.64
N THR A 19 10.64 -14.01 8.94
CA THR A 19 11.02 -12.72 9.55
C THR A 19 11.71 -12.96 10.89
N SER A 20 12.54 -12.00 11.35
CA SER A 20 13.11 -12.11 12.70
C SER A 20 12.01 -11.95 13.76
N GLU A 21 12.17 -12.60 14.93
CA GLU A 21 11.25 -12.43 16.06
C GLU A 21 11.14 -10.97 16.50
N TYR A 22 12.25 -10.23 16.43
CA TYR A 22 12.30 -8.80 16.72
C TYR A 22 11.39 -7.98 15.79
N ASP A 23 11.48 -8.21 14.47
CA ASP A 23 10.65 -7.49 13.50
C ASP A 23 9.16 -7.85 13.64
N LEU A 24 8.86 -9.12 13.98
CA LEU A 24 7.50 -9.58 14.24
C LEU A 24 6.88 -8.92 15.48
N ASP A 25 7.64 -8.84 16.57
CA ASP A 25 7.21 -8.17 17.79
C ASP A 25 7.02 -6.66 17.58
N LEU A 26 7.96 -6.01 16.88
CA LEU A 26 7.86 -4.60 16.54
C LEU A 26 6.62 -4.30 15.68
N PHE A 27 6.29 -5.18 14.73
CA PHE A 27 5.06 -5.09 13.94
C PHE A 27 3.80 -5.24 14.81
N ARG A 28 3.76 -6.25 15.70
CA ARG A 28 2.63 -6.47 16.60
C ARG A 28 2.40 -5.26 17.50
N ARG A 29 3.47 -4.64 18.02
CA ARG A 29 3.39 -3.39 18.79
C ARG A 29 2.90 -2.21 17.96
N ALA A 30 3.32 -2.08 16.71
CA ALA A 30 2.83 -1.04 15.80
C ALA A 30 1.31 -1.19 15.53
N GLN A 31 0.86 -2.42 15.28
CA GLN A 31 -0.55 -2.74 15.08
C GLN A 31 -1.38 -2.52 16.35
N ALA A 32 -0.87 -2.94 17.51
CA ALA A 32 -1.51 -2.71 18.79
C ALA A 32 -1.64 -1.21 19.09
N ARG A 33 -0.59 -0.41 18.85
CA ARG A 33 -0.64 1.05 19.00
C ARG A 33 -1.66 1.69 18.07
N ALA A 34 -1.68 1.31 16.79
CA ALA A 34 -2.69 1.81 15.86
C ALA A 34 -4.12 1.47 16.32
N SER A 35 -4.33 0.27 16.89
CA SER A 35 -5.62 -0.12 17.47
C SER A 35 -5.95 0.64 18.76
N GLU A 36 -4.98 0.89 19.63
CA GLU A 36 -5.15 1.66 20.86
C GLU A 36 -5.43 3.13 20.57
N ASP A 37 -4.75 3.72 19.59
CA ASP A 37 -4.97 5.11 19.20
C ASP A 37 -6.36 5.28 18.58
N LEU A 38 -6.82 4.30 17.79
CA LEU A 38 -8.20 4.24 17.32
C LEU A 38 -9.21 4.17 18.47
N GLU A 39 -8.94 3.35 19.50
CA GLU A 39 -9.79 3.23 20.68
C GLU A 39 -9.75 4.50 21.55
N LYS A 40 -8.60 5.16 21.68
CA LYS A 40 -8.47 6.45 22.40
C LYS A 40 -9.24 7.56 21.69
N LEU A 41 -9.16 7.64 20.36
CA LEU A 41 -9.96 8.58 19.56
C LEU A 41 -11.46 8.32 19.73
N ARG A 42 -11.86 7.05 19.89
CA ARG A 42 -13.23 6.62 20.25
C ARG A 42 -13.63 7.08 21.65
N LEU A 43 -12.79 6.85 22.64
CA LEU A 43 -13.04 7.19 24.05
C LEU A 43 -13.02 8.70 24.33
N GLN A 44 -12.23 9.48 23.58
CA GLN A 44 -12.14 10.95 23.71
C GLN A 44 -13.30 11.70 23.05
N GLY A 45 -14.29 10.99 22.48
CA GLY A 45 -15.45 11.62 21.83
C GLY A 45 -15.12 12.36 20.53
N GLN A 46 -13.90 12.24 20.02
CA GLN A 46 -13.53 12.69 18.66
C GLN A 46 -14.11 11.75 17.59
N ILE A 47 -14.44 10.51 17.97
CA ILE A 47 -15.20 9.54 17.19
C ILE A 47 -16.44 9.17 18.03
N THR A 48 -17.54 9.89 17.84
CA THR A 48 -18.83 9.55 18.45
C THR A 48 -19.46 8.32 17.76
N GLU A 49 -20.28 7.54 18.48
CA GLU A 49 -21.20 6.60 17.82
C GLU A 49 -22.18 7.42 16.97
N GLY A 50 -22.01 7.36 15.64
CA GLY A 50 -22.64 8.28 14.68
C GLY A 50 -21.68 9.24 13.98
N SER A 51 -20.37 9.18 14.26
CA SER A 51 -19.35 9.89 13.50
C SER A 51 -19.26 9.37 12.06
N ASN A 52 -18.98 10.28 11.12
CA ASN A 52 -18.87 10.05 9.68
C ASN A 52 -17.62 9.25 9.30
N MET A 53 -17.34 8.19 10.04
CA MET A 53 -16.20 7.32 9.84
C MET A 53 -16.65 6.04 9.17
N ILE A 54 -16.09 5.80 7.99
CA ILE A 54 -16.18 4.51 7.32
C ILE A 54 -15.52 3.49 8.24
N LYS A 55 -16.21 2.38 8.53
CA LYS A 55 -15.71 1.27 9.36
C LYS A 55 -15.25 0.11 8.50
N THR A 56 -15.95 -0.14 7.39
CA THR A 56 -15.69 -1.27 6.50
C THR A 56 -15.76 -0.87 5.03
N ILE A 57 -14.97 -1.54 4.19
CA ILE A 57 -15.10 -1.45 2.74
C ILE A 57 -15.24 -2.85 2.12
N ALA A 58 -16.10 -2.97 1.12
CA ALA A 58 -16.15 -4.13 0.24
C ALA A 58 -15.29 -3.85 -0.99
N PHE A 59 -14.21 -4.62 -1.16
CA PHE A 59 -13.22 -4.46 -2.23
C PHE A 59 -12.95 -5.82 -2.90
N GLY A 60 -13.44 -5.98 -4.12
CA GLY A 60 -13.43 -7.27 -4.82
C GLY A 60 -14.15 -8.34 -4.00
N ARG A 61 -13.46 -9.46 -3.73
CA ARG A 61 -13.97 -10.55 -2.86
C ARG A 61 -13.76 -10.32 -1.36
N TYR A 62 -13.17 -9.20 -0.97
CA TYR A 62 -12.75 -8.94 0.41
C TYR A 62 -13.67 -7.93 1.08
N GLU A 63 -13.82 -8.11 2.39
CA GLU A 63 -14.36 -7.11 3.31
C GLU A 63 -13.23 -6.70 4.25
N LEU A 64 -12.94 -5.41 4.30
CA LEU A 64 -11.78 -4.87 5.00
C LEU A 64 -12.23 -3.85 6.04
N ASP A 65 -11.75 -4.02 7.27
CA ASP A 65 -11.87 -3.01 8.32
C ASP A 65 -10.88 -1.88 8.06
N THR A 66 -11.34 -0.64 8.18
CA THR A 66 -10.53 0.56 7.94
C THR A 66 -9.89 1.06 9.23
N TRP A 67 -8.70 1.65 9.15
CA TRP A 67 -7.90 1.99 10.33
C TRP A 67 -7.96 3.48 10.66
N TYR A 68 -8.08 4.33 9.65
CA TYR A 68 -8.05 5.77 9.80
C TYR A 68 -9.19 6.44 9.04
N HIS A 69 -9.52 7.67 9.46
CA HIS A 69 -10.45 8.52 8.73
C HIS A 69 -9.88 8.89 7.36
N SER A 70 -10.73 8.80 6.34
CA SER A 70 -10.48 9.29 4.98
C SER A 70 -11.60 10.23 4.54
N PRO A 71 -11.28 11.38 3.91
CA PRO A 71 -12.23 12.44 3.61
C PRO A 71 -13.07 12.12 2.36
N TYR A 72 -13.78 11.00 2.38
CA TYR A 72 -14.83 10.72 1.41
C TYR A 72 -15.97 11.73 1.55
N PRO A 73 -16.74 12.02 0.48
CA PRO A 73 -17.87 12.92 0.59
C PRO A 73 -18.86 12.45 1.66
N GLU A 74 -19.39 13.42 2.41
CA GLU A 74 -20.17 13.22 3.63
C GLU A 74 -21.36 12.26 3.44
N GLU A 75 -22.01 12.32 2.28
CA GLU A 75 -23.13 11.46 1.92
C GLU A 75 -22.77 9.98 1.73
N TYR A 76 -21.47 9.66 1.67
CA TYR A 76 -20.90 8.32 1.66
C TYR A 76 -20.31 7.96 3.03
N ALA A 77 -19.58 8.90 3.65
CA ALA A 77 -18.87 8.67 4.90
C ALA A 77 -19.81 8.26 6.05
N ARG A 78 -20.98 8.91 6.15
CA ARG A 78 -22.03 8.61 7.14
C ARG A 78 -22.65 7.21 7.04
N LEU A 79 -22.42 6.48 5.95
CA LEU A 79 -22.97 5.13 5.77
C LEU A 79 -22.20 4.08 6.59
N GLY A 80 -20.99 4.39 7.07
CA GLY A 80 -20.13 3.45 7.79
C GLY A 80 -19.57 2.31 6.93
N ARG A 81 -20.06 2.14 5.69
CA ARG A 81 -19.61 1.12 4.74
C ARG A 81 -19.57 1.64 3.30
N LEU A 82 -18.45 1.40 2.61
CA LEU A 82 -18.33 1.65 1.17
C LEU A 82 -18.23 0.37 0.37
N TYR A 83 -18.69 0.46 -0.87
CA TYR A 83 -18.54 -0.59 -1.89
C TYR A 83 -17.66 -0.05 -3.00
N MET A 84 -16.54 -0.72 -3.28
CA MET A 84 -15.52 -0.21 -4.20
C MET A 84 -15.33 -1.17 -5.38
N CYS A 85 -15.23 -0.60 -6.58
CA CYS A 85 -14.77 -1.36 -7.74
C CYS A 85 -13.26 -1.63 -7.58
N GLU A 86 -12.86 -2.89 -7.64
CA GLU A 86 -11.45 -3.25 -7.47
C GLU A 86 -10.54 -2.81 -8.63
N PHE A 87 -11.11 -2.52 -9.81
CA PHE A 87 -10.35 -2.10 -10.98
C PHE A 87 -10.27 -0.58 -11.14
N CYS A 88 -11.41 0.13 -11.16
CA CYS A 88 -11.40 1.59 -11.36
C CYS A 88 -11.41 2.42 -10.05
N LEU A 89 -11.46 1.73 -8.91
CA LEU A 89 -11.45 2.30 -7.55
C LEU A 89 -12.62 3.23 -7.22
N LYS A 90 -13.64 3.32 -8.10
CA LYS A 90 -14.86 4.07 -7.82
C LYS A 90 -15.51 3.50 -6.55
N TYR A 91 -15.99 4.38 -5.68
CA TYR A 91 -16.74 4.04 -4.47
C TYR A 91 -18.25 4.29 -4.64
N MET A 92 -19.07 3.46 -3.99
CA MET A 92 -20.52 3.38 -4.13
C MET A 92 -21.19 3.10 -2.78
N LYS A 93 -22.49 3.42 -2.70
CA LYS A 93 -23.28 3.34 -1.45
C LYS A 93 -23.84 1.96 -1.15
N SER A 94 -23.96 1.07 -2.13
CA SER A 94 -24.57 -0.26 -1.93
C SER A 94 -24.05 -1.33 -2.89
N GLN A 95 -24.14 -2.58 -2.45
CA GLN A 95 -23.79 -3.77 -3.24
C GLN A 95 -24.56 -3.83 -4.58
N THR A 96 -25.82 -3.39 -4.60
CA THR A 96 -26.63 -3.37 -5.82
C THR A 96 -26.11 -2.36 -6.84
N ILE A 97 -25.61 -1.20 -6.39
CA ILE A 97 -24.96 -0.23 -7.28
C ILE A 97 -23.62 -0.80 -7.78
N LEU A 98 -22.82 -1.40 -6.90
CA LEU A 98 -21.57 -2.05 -7.27
C LEU A 98 -21.77 -3.13 -8.34
N ARG A 99 -22.74 -4.03 -8.16
CA ARG A 99 -23.05 -5.08 -9.16
C ARG A 99 -23.41 -4.49 -10.53
N ARG A 100 -24.25 -3.46 -10.56
CA ARG A 100 -24.60 -2.76 -11.82
C ARG A 100 -23.38 -2.06 -12.44
N HIS A 101 -22.50 -1.50 -11.62
CA HIS A 101 -21.26 -0.90 -12.08
C HIS A 101 -20.33 -1.96 -12.68
N MET A 102 -20.11 -3.09 -12.00
CA MET A 102 -19.26 -4.19 -12.47
C MET A 102 -19.73 -4.79 -13.80
N ALA A 103 -21.04 -4.82 -14.05
CA ALA A 103 -21.59 -5.26 -15.34
C ALA A 103 -21.28 -4.31 -16.51
N LYS A 104 -20.88 -3.07 -16.24
CA LYS A 104 -20.60 -2.03 -17.25
C LYS A 104 -19.16 -1.54 -17.24
N CYS A 105 -18.42 -1.82 -16.18
CA CYS A 105 -17.05 -1.36 -16.00
C CYS A 105 -16.14 -2.10 -16.99
N VAL A 106 -15.48 -1.33 -17.86
CA VAL A 106 -14.55 -1.86 -18.87
C VAL A 106 -13.15 -2.10 -18.31
N TRP A 107 -12.85 -1.59 -17.12
CA TRP A 107 -11.53 -1.69 -16.49
C TRP A 107 -11.30 -3.09 -15.95
N LYS A 108 -10.12 -3.65 -16.26
CA LYS A 108 -9.63 -4.96 -15.79
C LYS A 108 -8.23 -4.90 -15.19
N HIS A 109 -7.61 -3.73 -15.20
CA HIS A 109 -6.31 -3.42 -14.63
C HIS A 109 -6.25 -1.90 -14.38
N PRO A 110 -5.24 -1.40 -13.66
CA PRO A 110 -5.01 0.03 -13.52
C PRO A 110 -4.86 0.74 -14.88
N PRO A 111 -5.20 2.05 -14.98
CA PRO A 111 -4.79 2.87 -16.12
C PRO A 111 -3.28 3.01 -16.23
N GLY A 112 -2.83 3.74 -17.24
CA GLY A 112 -1.41 4.01 -17.46
C GLY A 112 -0.71 2.87 -18.17
N ASP A 113 0.61 2.88 -18.08
CA ASP A 113 1.48 2.00 -18.85
C ASP A 113 1.99 0.86 -17.98
N GLU A 114 1.88 -0.38 -18.46
CA GLU A 114 2.47 -1.56 -17.81
C GLU A 114 3.99 -1.54 -18.03
N ILE A 115 4.74 -1.08 -17.02
CA ILE A 115 6.21 -0.90 -17.11
C ILE A 115 7.02 -2.08 -16.56
N TYR A 116 6.34 -3.03 -15.91
CA TYR A 116 6.95 -4.27 -15.42
C TYR A 116 5.95 -5.39 -15.49
N ARG A 117 6.40 -6.57 -15.95
CA ARG A 117 5.65 -7.82 -15.86
C ARG A 117 6.58 -9.01 -15.64
N LYS A 118 6.27 -9.82 -14.63
CA LYS A 118 6.89 -11.12 -14.38
C LYS A 118 5.86 -12.12 -13.88
N GLY A 119 5.48 -13.08 -14.72
CA GLY A 119 4.40 -14.03 -14.39
C GLY A 119 3.07 -13.29 -14.20
N SER A 120 2.40 -13.51 -13.08
CA SER A 120 1.15 -12.82 -12.70
C SER A 120 1.37 -11.42 -12.12
N ILE A 121 2.60 -11.02 -11.78
CA ILE A 121 2.86 -9.73 -11.13
C ILE A 121 3.17 -8.66 -12.17
N SER A 122 2.47 -7.54 -12.09
CA SER A 122 2.63 -6.39 -12.98
C SER A 122 2.68 -5.08 -12.22
N VAL A 123 3.43 -4.09 -12.71
CA VAL A 123 3.45 -2.72 -12.18
C VAL A 123 3.04 -1.74 -13.28
N PHE A 124 2.04 -0.92 -12.97
CA PHE A 124 1.53 0.13 -13.85
C PHE A 124 2.03 1.49 -13.38
N GLU A 125 2.60 2.28 -14.29
CA GLU A 125 2.91 3.68 -14.07
C GLU A 125 1.70 4.54 -14.44
N VAL A 126 1.13 5.22 -13.45
CA VAL A 126 -0.07 6.04 -13.61
C VAL A 126 0.26 7.50 -13.33
N ASP A 127 0.17 8.33 -14.36
CA ASP A 127 0.29 9.78 -14.22
C ASP A 127 -0.98 10.38 -13.59
N GLY A 128 -0.84 11.02 -12.42
CA GLY A 128 -1.96 11.65 -11.70
C GLY A 128 -2.62 12.81 -12.45
N LYS A 129 -1.91 13.49 -13.35
CA LYS A 129 -2.48 14.52 -14.23
C LYS A 129 -3.33 13.91 -15.35
N LYS A 130 -2.90 12.78 -15.92
CA LYS A 130 -3.65 12.09 -16.99
C LYS A 130 -4.84 11.31 -16.45
N ASN A 131 -4.72 10.70 -15.27
CA ASN A 131 -5.71 9.80 -14.68
C ASN A 131 -6.23 10.32 -13.32
N LYS A 132 -6.57 11.62 -13.26
CA LYS A 132 -6.93 12.32 -12.02
C LYS A 132 -7.94 11.58 -11.14
N ILE A 133 -9.05 11.13 -11.71
CA ILE A 133 -10.13 10.47 -10.95
C ILE A 133 -9.64 9.15 -10.33
N TYR A 134 -8.89 8.35 -11.08
CA TYR A 134 -8.35 7.09 -10.58
C TYR A 134 -7.38 7.34 -9.42
N CYS A 135 -6.45 8.28 -9.57
CA CYS A 135 -5.47 8.60 -8.55
C CYS A 135 -6.11 9.23 -7.29
N GLN A 136 -7.14 10.06 -7.44
CA GLN A 136 -7.91 10.57 -6.30
C GLN A 136 -8.62 9.44 -5.53
N ASN A 137 -9.26 8.52 -6.24
CA ASN A 137 -9.89 7.34 -5.63
C ASN A 137 -8.84 6.47 -4.89
N LEU A 138 -7.67 6.26 -5.50
CA LEU A 138 -6.55 5.54 -4.88
C LEU A 138 -6.05 6.25 -3.61
N CYS A 139 -5.91 7.58 -3.64
CA CYS A 139 -5.51 8.35 -2.47
C CYS A 139 -6.54 8.29 -1.33
N LEU A 140 -7.84 8.38 -1.64
CA LEU A 140 -8.92 8.24 -0.65
C LEU A 140 -8.94 6.82 -0.06
N LEU A 141 -8.73 5.79 -0.89
CA LEU A 141 -8.57 4.42 -0.43
C LEU A 141 -7.35 4.29 0.50
N ALA A 142 -6.21 4.82 0.09
CA ALA A 142 -4.98 4.74 0.85
C ALA A 142 -5.07 5.43 2.21
N LYS A 143 -5.77 6.56 2.28
CA LYS A 143 -5.96 7.31 3.52
C LYS A 143 -6.74 6.53 4.59
N LEU A 144 -7.52 5.51 4.21
CA LEU A 144 -8.16 4.59 5.16
C LEU A 144 -7.16 3.73 5.94
N PHE A 145 -5.93 3.60 5.42
CA PHE A 145 -4.87 2.73 5.96
C PHE A 145 -3.55 3.46 6.24
N LEU A 146 -3.48 4.77 5.95
CA LEU A 146 -2.34 5.64 6.22
C LEU A 146 -2.77 6.84 7.06
N ASP A 147 -2.13 7.02 8.21
CA ASP A 147 -2.44 8.13 9.12
C ASP A 147 -1.99 9.48 8.54
N HIS A 148 -0.71 9.58 8.17
CA HIS A 148 -0.06 10.84 7.82
C HIS A 148 -0.17 11.24 6.33
N LYS A 149 -1.12 10.69 5.57
CA LYS A 149 -1.34 11.10 4.18
C LYS A 149 -2.13 12.40 4.12
N THR A 150 -1.52 13.46 3.60
CA THR A 150 -2.10 14.82 3.59
C THR A 150 -2.74 15.21 2.26
N LEU A 151 -2.19 14.72 1.13
CA LEU A 151 -2.67 15.05 -0.21
C LEU A 151 -3.48 13.90 -0.82
N TYR A 152 -4.72 14.21 -1.22
CA TYR A 152 -5.65 13.27 -1.83
C TYR A 152 -6.44 13.81 -3.03
N TYR A 153 -6.58 15.13 -3.18
CA TYR A 153 -7.23 15.74 -4.36
C TYR A 153 -6.24 16.28 -5.40
N ASP A 154 -5.13 16.86 -4.95
CA ASP A 154 -4.06 17.39 -5.82
C ASP A 154 -3.06 16.27 -6.14
N VAL A 155 -3.39 15.50 -7.18
CA VAL A 155 -2.66 14.29 -7.59
C VAL A 155 -1.76 14.53 -8.81
N GLU A 156 -1.92 15.66 -9.49
CA GLU A 156 -1.20 16.06 -10.70
C GLU A 156 0.34 16.08 -10.55
N PRO A 157 0.91 16.47 -9.39
CA PRO A 157 2.35 16.44 -9.18
C PRO A 157 2.95 15.02 -9.05
N PHE A 158 2.12 13.98 -8.96
CA PHE A 158 2.56 12.63 -8.61
C PHE A 158 2.47 11.64 -9.78
N LEU A 159 3.42 10.70 -9.78
CA LEU A 159 3.31 9.40 -10.44
C LEU A 159 2.88 8.36 -9.40
N PHE A 160 2.08 7.39 -9.82
CA PHE A 160 1.62 6.28 -8.98
C PHE A 160 2.07 4.97 -9.63
N TYR A 161 2.82 4.17 -8.89
CA TYR A 161 3.30 2.86 -9.31
C TYR A 161 2.44 1.79 -8.66
N VAL A 162 1.52 1.25 -9.43
CA VAL A 162 0.45 0.37 -8.93
C VAL A 162 0.80 -1.07 -9.23
N MET A 163 1.05 -1.87 -8.19
CA MET A 163 1.35 -3.29 -8.30
C MET A 163 0.07 -4.12 -8.28
N THR A 164 0.02 -5.11 -9.17
CA THR A 164 -1.14 -5.99 -9.33
C THR A 164 -0.75 -7.45 -9.46
N GLU A 165 -1.69 -8.33 -9.13
CA GLU A 165 -1.62 -9.77 -9.38
C GLU A 165 -2.73 -10.15 -10.36
N ALA A 166 -2.36 -10.78 -11.47
CA ALA A 166 -3.28 -11.22 -12.50
C ALA A 166 -3.88 -12.60 -12.18
N ASP A 167 -5.20 -12.73 -12.36
CA ASP A 167 -5.91 -14.01 -12.43
C ASP A 167 -6.84 -14.06 -13.66
N ASN A 168 -7.72 -15.05 -13.73
CA ASN A 168 -8.65 -15.23 -14.85
C ASN A 168 -9.69 -14.11 -15.00
N THR A 169 -9.84 -13.22 -14.02
CA THR A 169 -10.85 -12.15 -13.94
C THR A 169 -10.28 -10.76 -14.20
N GLY A 170 -8.98 -10.55 -13.98
CA GLY A 170 -8.26 -9.31 -14.24
C GLY A 170 -6.97 -9.17 -13.42
N CYS A 171 -6.45 -7.95 -13.34
CA CYS A 171 -5.29 -7.58 -12.53
C CYS A 171 -5.76 -6.90 -11.24
N HIS A 172 -5.61 -7.59 -10.11
CA HIS A 172 -6.09 -7.16 -8.80
C HIS A 172 -5.06 -6.29 -8.09
N LEU A 173 -5.50 -5.16 -7.52
CA LEU A 173 -4.64 -4.25 -6.78
C LEU A 173 -4.02 -4.94 -5.55
N ILE A 174 -2.70 -5.08 -5.54
CA ILE A 174 -1.93 -5.54 -4.37
C ILE A 174 -1.58 -4.36 -3.48
N GLY A 175 -1.10 -3.28 -4.08
CA GLY A 175 -0.56 -2.13 -3.38
C GLY A 175 0.02 -1.12 -4.36
N TYR A 176 0.53 -0.01 -3.84
CA TYR A 176 1.14 1.01 -4.66
C TYR A 176 2.16 1.83 -3.87
N PHE A 177 2.98 2.58 -4.58
CA PHE A 177 3.61 3.78 -4.02
C PHE A 177 3.41 4.99 -4.94
N SER A 178 3.39 6.18 -4.37
CA SER A 178 3.41 7.44 -5.13
C SER A 178 4.78 8.09 -5.05
N LYS A 179 5.16 8.80 -6.11
CA LYS A 179 6.42 9.52 -6.24
C LYS A 179 6.15 10.90 -6.84
N GLU A 180 6.71 11.95 -6.25
CA GLU A 180 6.67 13.27 -6.87
C GLU A 180 7.42 13.25 -8.21
N LYS A 181 6.86 13.88 -9.24
CA LYS A 181 7.53 14.02 -10.54
C LYS A 181 8.83 14.82 -10.40
N ASN A 182 8.84 15.81 -9.51
CA ASN A 182 9.99 16.65 -9.21
C ASN A 182 10.13 16.79 -7.69
N SER A 183 10.94 15.92 -7.07
CA SER A 183 11.22 16.01 -5.64
C SER A 183 12.52 16.77 -5.38
N PHE A 184 12.45 17.92 -4.71
CA PHE A 184 13.64 18.72 -4.35
C PHE A 184 14.55 18.03 -3.32
N LEU A 185 13.99 17.12 -2.52
CA LEU A 185 14.69 16.40 -1.47
C LEU A 185 15.13 14.99 -1.92
N ASN A 186 15.00 14.67 -3.20
CA ASN A 186 15.28 13.35 -3.78
C ASN A 186 14.51 12.21 -3.09
N TYR A 187 13.25 12.47 -2.72
CA TYR A 187 12.39 11.38 -2.27
C TYR A 187 11.97 10.52 -3.46
N ASN A 188 12.25 9.23 -3.39
CA ASN A 188 11.82 8.27 -4.41
C ASN A 188 10.46 7.65 -4.10
N VAL A 189 9.94 7.86 -2.88
CA VAL A 189 8.63 7.43 -2.41
C VAL A 189 8.03 8.51 -1.51
N SER A 190 6.81 8.94 -1.81
CA SER A 190 6.02 9.85 -0.96
C SER A 190 5.05 9.10 -0.04
N CYS A 191 4.35 8.10 -0.58
CA CYS A 191 3.48 7.20 0.18
C CYS A 191 3.64 5.80 -0.37
N ILE A 192 3.58 4.79 0.50
CA ILE A 192 3.62 3.37 0.11
C ILE A 192 2.58 2.61 0.91
N LEU A 193 1.85 1.72 0.25
CA LEU A 193 0.80 0.92 0.86
C LEU A 193 0.74 -0.46 0.19
N THR A 194 0.67 -1.50 1.01
CA THR A 194 0.16 -2.82 0.60
C THR A 194 -1.26 -2.95 1.13
N MET A 195 -2.21 -3.39 0.33
CA MET A 195 -3.60 -3.59 0.78
C MET A 195 -3.65 -4.62 1.93
N PRO A 196 -4.53 -4.46 2.93
CA PRO A 196 -4.55 -5.30 4.13
C PRO A 196 -4.55 -6.81 3.86
N GLN A 197 -5.31 -7.27 2.87
CA GLN A 197 -5.41 -8.69 2.50
C GLN A 197 -4.12 -9.28 1.89
N TYR A 198 -3.16 -8.44 1.49
CA TYR A 198 -1.88 -8.82 0.91
C TYR A 198 -0.69 -8.48 1.82
N MET A 199 -0.94 -7.98 3.04
CA MET A 199 0.13 -7.70 4.00
C MET A 199 0.82 -9.00 4.45
N ARG A 200 2.10 -8.88 4.84
CA ARG A 200 2.95 -9.98 5.35
C ARG A 200 3.21 -11.12 4.35
N GLN A 201 3.01 -10.88 3.05
CA GLN A 201 3.23 -11.86 1.97
C GLN A 201 4.44 -11.50 1.07
N GLY A 202 5.26 -10.53 1.46
CA GLY A 202 6.45 -10.09 0.70
C GLY A 202 6.21 -8.96 -0.30
N TYR A 203 4.96 -8.63 -0.65
CA TYR A 203 4.65 -7.58 -1.63
C TYR A 203 5.13 -6.18 -1.24
N GLY A 204 5.05 -5.82 0.04
CA GLY A 204 5.57 -4.52 0.52
C GLY A 204 7.07 -4.36 0.26
N LYS A 205 7.82 -5.46 0.40
CA LYS A 205 9.25 -5.50 0.09
C LYS A 205 9.51 -5.39 -1.42
N MET A 206 8.68 -6.02 -2.24
CA MET A 206 8.74 -5.87 -3.71
C MET A 206 8.44 -4.44 -4.16
N LEU A 207 7.48 -3.75 -3.53
CA LEU A 207 7.20 -2.34 -3.81
C LEU A 207 8.39 -1.44 -3.44
N ILE A 208 9.04 -1.68 -2.30
CA ILE A 208 10.25 -0.96 -1.90
C ILE A 208 11.39 -1.23 -2.90
N ASP A 209 11.62 -2.48 -3.25
CA ASP A 209 12.67 -2.88 -4.21
C ASP A 209 12.45 -2.23 -5.58
N PHE A 210 11.20 -2.23 -6.06
CA PHE A 210 10.83 -1.56 -7.31
C PHE A 210 11.06 -0.04 -7.23
N SER A 211 10.80 0.61 -6.09
CA SER A 211 11.07 2.04 -5.93
C SER A 211 12.57 2.38 -6.04
N TYR A 212 13.44 1.49 -5.54
CA TYR A 212 14.89 1.61 -5.69
C TYR A 212 15.37 1.25 -7.09
N LEU A 213 14.77 0.26 -7.75
CA LEU A 213 15.06 -0.06 -9.15
C LEU A 213 14.83 1.16 -10.06
N LEU A 214 13.75 1.89 -9.86
CA LEU A 214 13.51 3.15 -10.60
C LEU A 214 14.62 4.17 -10.32
N SER A 215 15.03 4.35 -9.07
CA SER A 215 16.13 5.27 -8.71
C SER A 215 17.45 4.87 -9.37
N LYS A 216 17.76 3.57 -9.45
CA LYS A 216 18.95 3.05 -10.14
C LYS A 216 18.91 3.37 -11.64
N VAL A 217 17.77 3.13 -12.29
CA VAL A 217 17.58 3.47 -13.72
C VAL A 217 17.67 4.98 -13.97
N GLU A 218 17.24 5.81 -13.01
CA GLU A 218 17.37 7.27 -13.07
C GLU A 218 18.76 7.79 -12.69
N GLU A 219 19.71 6.91 -12.36
CA GLU A 219 21.05 7.25 -11.85
C GLU A 219 21.01 8.18 -10.62
N LYS A 220 20.03 7.96 -9.73
CA LYS A 220 19.80 8.76 -8.53
C LYS A 220 19.82 7.90 -7.28
N VAL A 221 20.25 8.52 -6.18
CA VAL A 221 20.01 8.00 -4.83
C VAL A 221 18.67 8.51 -4.32
N GLY A 222 17.95 7.68 -3.57
CA GLY A 222 16.62 7.99 -3.08
C GLY A 222 16.37 7.49 -1.66
N SER A 223 15.46 8.17 -0.98
CA SER A 223 14.93 7.76 0.32
C SER A 223 13.41 7.92 0.31
N PRO A 224 12.66 7.16 1.11
CA PRO A 224 11.27 7.52 1.39
C PRO A 224 11.17 8.86 2.09
N GLU A 225 10.08 9.58 1.82
CA GLU A 225 9.63 10.77 2.52
C GLU A 225 9.42 10.48 4.01
N ARG A 226 9.65 11.50 4.85
CA ARG A 226 9.48 11.43 6.31
C ARG A 226 8.29 12.30 6.73
N PRO A 227 7.52 11.89 7.76
CA PRO A 227 7.71 10.70 8.59
C PRO A 227 7.15 9.42 7.94
N LEU A 228 7.88 8.31 8.11
CA LEU A 228 7.36 6.97 7.80
C LEU A 228 6.37 6.52 8.88
N SER A 229 5.36 5.74 8.49
CA SER A 229 4.56 4.99 9.47
C SER A 229 5.41 3.94 10.18
N ASP A 230 5.01 3.51 11.37
CA ASP A 230 5.70 2.43 12.10
C ASP A 230 5.91 1.19 11.21
N LEU A 231 4.85 0.76 10.49
CA LEU A 231 4.91 -0.37 9.56
C LEU A 231 5.86 -0.12 8.37
N GLY A 232 5.87 1.11 7.86
CA GLY A 232 6.79 1.54 6.81
C GLY A 232 8.24 1.45 7.29
N LEU A 233 8.55 1.99 8.47
CA LEU A 233 9.89 1.99 9.04
C LEU A 233 10.44 0.57 9.25
N ILE A 234 9.62 -0.34 9.77
CA ILE A 234 9.99 -1.76 9.93
C ILE A 234 10.33 -2.38 8.57
N SER A 235 9.47 -2.16 7.58
CA SER A 235 9.64 -2.72 6.24
C SER A 235 10.91 -2.20 5.55
N TYR A 236 11.18 -0.89 5.63
CA TYR A 236 12.41 -0.29 5.08
C TYR A 236 13.67 -0.78 5.80
N ARG A 237 13.66 -0.89 7.14
CA ARG A 237 14.80 -1.42 7.90
C ARG A 237 15.13 -2.86 7.52
N SER A 238 14.10 -3.71 7.41
CA SER A 238 14.25 -5.10 6.98
C SER A 238 14.84 -5.19 5.56
N TYR A 239 14.31 -4.38 4.63
CA TYR A 239 14.82 -4.28 3.27
C TYR A 239 16.29 -3.81 3.21
N TRP A 240 16.63 -2.70 3.87
CA TRP A 240 18.00 -2.17 3.85
C TRP A 240 19.01 -3.16 4.46
N LYS A 241 18.63 -3.85 5.53
CA LYS A 241 19.46 -4.90 6.13
C LYS A 241 19.75 -6.01 5.13
N GLU A 242 18.74 -6.50 4.43
CA GLU A 242 18.93 -7.57 3.46
C GLU A 242 19.76 -7.14 2.25
N VAL A 243 19.48 -5.97 1.67
CA VAL A 243 20.23 -5.46 0.51
C VAL A 243 21.70 -5.25 0.87
N LEU A 244 21.98 -4.69 2.05
CA LEU A 244 23.35 -4.52 2.53
C LEU A 244 24.06 -5.87 2.73
N LEU A 245 23.40 -6.85 3.35
CA LEU A 245 23.98 -8.19 3.54
C LEU A 245 24.23 -8.90 2.21
N ARG A 246 23.30 -8.78 1.24
CA ARG A 246 23.46 -9.33 -0.09
C ARG A 246 24.63 -8.70 -0.83
N TYR A 247 24.76 -7.37 -0.74
CA TYR A 247 25.89 -6.65 -1.31
C TYR A 247 27.20 -7.15 -0.70
N LEU A 248 27.32 -7.17 0.63
CA LEU A 248 28.54 -7.58 1.33
C LEU A 248 28.90 -9.04 1.08
N HIS A 249 27.91 -9.92 0.91
CA HIS A 249 28.14 -11.32 0.56
C HIS A 249 28.76 -11.47 -0.83
N ASN A 250 28.33 -10.65 -1.80
CA ASN A 250 28.82 -10.67 -3.17
C ASN A 250 30.13 -9.89 -3.35
N PHE A 251 30.45 -8.97 -2.43
CA PHE A 251 31.63 -8.13 -2.49
C PHE A 251 32.90 -8.91 -2.12
N GLN A 252 33.89 -8.91 -3.02
CA GLN A 252 35.17 -9.60 -2.84
C GLN A 252 36.34 -8.65 -2.51
N GLY A 253 36.08 -7.35 -2.42
CA GLY A 253 37.09 -6.35 -2.07
C GLY A 253 37.44 -6.37 -0.58
N LYS A 254 38.59 -5.78 -0.22
CA LYS A 254 39.06 -5.71 1.18
C LYS A 254 38.52 -4.50 1.95
N GLU A 255 38.14 -3.45 1.23
CA GLU A 255 37.63 -2.20 1.78
C GLU A 255 36.51 -1.69 0.89
N ILE A 256 35.54 -0.99 1.51
CA ILE A 256 34.39 -0.41 0.81
C ILE A 256 33.98 0.90 1.46
N SER A 257 33.63 1.87 0.63
CA SER A 257 33.06 3.16 1.04
C SER A 257 31.53 3.13 1.04
N ILE A 258 30.93 3.98 1.89
CA ILE A 258 29.47 4.19 1.90
C ILE A 258 28.96 4.68 0.54
N LYS A 259 29.79 5.44 -0.19
CA LYS A 259 29.43 5.97 -1.51
C LYS A 259 29.26 4.84 -2.54
N GLU A 260 30.14 3.84 -2.53
CA GLU A 260 30.04 2.71 -3.45
C GLU A 260 28.78 1.89 -3.19
N ILE A 261 28.47 1.60 -1.92
CA ILE A 261 27.23 0.90 -1.53
C ILE A 261 25.98 1.67 -2.00
N SER A 262 26.02 3.00 -1.90
CA SER A 262 24.89 3.85 -2.27
C SER A 262 24.69 3.99 -3.79
N GLN A 263 25.73 3.74 -4.60
CA GLN A 263 25.66 3.86 -6.05
C GLN A 263 25.20 2.57 -6.74
N GLU A 264 25.34 1.42 -6.08
CA GLU A 264 24.91 0.11 -6.58
C GLU A 264 23.39 -0.10 -6.58
#